data_AF-A0AAE6JRX8-F1
#
_entry.id   AF-A0AAE6JRX8-F1
#
_cell.length_a   1.000
_cell.length_b   1.000
_cell.length_c   1.000
_cell.angle_alpha   90.00
_cell.angle_beta   90.00
_cell.angle_gamma   90.00
#
_symmetry.space_group_name_H-M   'P 1'
#
loop_
_entity.id
_entity.type
_entity.pdbx_description
1 polymer ?
#
loop_
_entity_poly.entity_id
_entity_poly.type
_entity_poly.pdbx_seq_one_letter_code
_entity_poly.pdbx_strand_id
1 'polypeptide(L)'
;MDNLIKEILLIILAPAAAIITSWLNSRSTLKSIKINNDFQISRDERLFQKELEKIKLEQTRLDLLHVYKNLCLLQREFSLTSINIDWEDNLHEQEYNKKYFKLCNSFDNSRAIMAISYPELLSEFDDIYGKMNIYWGNFNNLLRQNRLDKSIESQYSWHQKTFEASQEIVRKIQEVKHLLSQIK
;
A
#
# COMPACT_ATOMS: atom_id res chain seq x y z
N MET A 1 59.46 -5.03 -68.82
CA MET A 1 59.80 -4.90 -67.39
C MET A 1 58.73 -4.17 -66.60
N ASP A 2 58.16 -3.08 -67.11
CA ASP A 2 57.16 -2.28 -66.39
C ASP A 2 55.88 -3.02 -65.95
N ASN A 3 55.35 -3.96 -66.74
CA ASN A 3 54.16 -4.72 -66.35
C ASN A 3 54.44 -5.73 -65.22
N LEU A 4 55.63 -6.33 -65.20
CA LEU A 4 56.01 -7.32 -64.18
C LEU A 4 56.22 -6.63 -62.81
N ILE A 5 56.81 -5.43 -62.81
CA ILE A 5 56.98 -4.60 -61.62
C ILE A 5 55.62 -4.13 -61.09
N LYS A 6 54.70 -3.73 -61.96
CA LYS A 6 53.31 -3.37 -61.59
C LYS A 6 52.55 -4.54 -61.00
N GLU A 7 52.65 -5.75 -61.56
CA GLU A 7 51.98 -6.95 -61.02
C GLU A 7 52.53 -7.35 -59.65
N ILE A 8 53.85 -7.33 -59.45
CA ILE A 8 54.47 -7.64 -58.15
C ILE A 8 54.06 -6.60 -57.09
N LEU A 9 54.02 -5.32 -57.44
CA LEU A 9 53.52 -4.25 -56.57
C LEU A 9 52.05 -4.46 -56.22
N LEU A 10 51.20 -4.84 -57.18
CA LEU A 10 49.78 -5.10 -56.96
C LEU A 10 49.55 -6.30 -56.00
N ILE A 11 50.33 -7.37 -56.18
CA ILE A 11 50.28 -8.59 -55.36
C ILE A 11 50.67 -8.32 -53.90
N ILE A 12 51.54 -7.34 -53.64
CA ILE A 12 51.99 -7.00 -52.28
C ILE A 12 51.13 -5.90 -51.65
N LEU A 13 50.72 -4.89 -52.43
CA LEU A 13 49.94 -3.76 -51.94
C LEU A 13 48.48 -4.13 -51.63
N ALA A 14 47.87 -5.03 -52.41
CA ALA A 14 46.47 -5.42 -52.19
C ALA A 14 46.25 -6.18 -50.86
N PRO A 15 47.09 -7.17 -50.47
CA PRO A 15 47.00 -7.81 -49.15
C PRO A 15 47.32 -6.86 -48.00
N ALA A 16 48.33 -5.99 -48.17
CA ALA A 16 48.68 -4.99 -47.16
C ALA A 16 47.51 -4.01 -46.89
N ALA A 17 46.85 -3.53 -47.95
CA ALA A 17 45.66 -2.69 -47.85
C ALA A 17 44.47 -3.46 -47.23
N ALA A 18 44.29 -4.75 -47.55
CA ALA A 18 43.25 -5.59 -46.96
C ALA A 18 43.45 -5.80 -45.45
N ILE A 19 44.69 -5.99 -45.00
CA ILE A 19 45.01 -6.14 -43.56
C ILE A 19 44.74 -4.82 -42.81
N ILE A 20 45.18 -3.69 -43.36
CA ILE A 20 44.97 -2.37 -42.74
C ILE A 20 43.47 -2.05 -42.65
N THR A 21 42.71 -2.29 -43.72
CA THR A 21 41.25 -2.06 -43.73
C THR A 21 40.52 -3.01 -42.79
N SER A 22 40.89 -4.29 -42.75
CA SER A 22 40.34 -5.26 -41.79
C SER A 22 40.62 -4.85 -40.34
N TRP A 23 41.82 -4.37 -40.03
CA TRP A 23 42.17 -3.91 -38.69
C TRP A 23 41.43 -2.64 -38.26
N LEU A 24 41.29 -1.66 -39.17
CA LEU A 24 40.50 -0.45 -38.93
C LEU A 24 39.02 -0.77 -38.71
N ASN A 25 38.47 -1.65 -39.55
CA ASN A 25 37.09 -2.13 -39.42
C ASN A 25 36.90 -2.89 -38.10
N SER A 26 37.82 -3.78 -37.73
CA SER A 26 37.78 -4.51 -36.45
C SER A 26 37.77 -3.55 -35.25
N ARG A 27 38.64 -2.54 -35.23
CA ARG A 27 38.65 -1.51 -34.17
C ARG A 27 37.38 -0.68 -34.13
N SER A 28 36.87 -0.27 -35.29
CA SER A 28 35.62 0.49 -35.40
C SER A 28 34.44 -0.34 -34.88
N THR A 29 34.33 -1.60 -35.31
CA THR A 29 33.31 -2.54 -34.88
C THR A 29 33.36 -2.80 -33.38
N LEU A 30 34.55 -3.03 -32.79
CA LEU A 30 34.69 -3.23 -31.35
C LEU A 30 34.26 -2.00 -30.54
N LYS A 31 34.60 -0.78 -31.01
CA LYS A 31 34.13 0.45 -30.37
C LYS A 31 32.60 0.59 -30.47
N SER A 32 32.03 0.32 -31.64
CA SER A 32 30.58 0.37 -31.85
C SER A 32 29.83 -0.66 -31.00
N ILE A 33 30.36 -1.89 -30.89
CA ILE A 33 29.81 -2.92 -30.00
C ILE A 33 29.85 -2.45 -28.54
N LYS A 34 30.97 -1.88 -28.09
CA LYS A 34 31.09 -1.37 -26.72
C LYS A 34 30.08 -0.26 -26.44
N ILE A 35 29.99 0.75 -27.31
CA ILE A 35 29.03 1.86 -27.16
C ILE A 35 27.60 1.33 -27.17
N ASN A 36 27.27 0.41 -28.06
CA ASN A 36 25.94 -0.19 -28.15
C ASN A 36 25.60 -1.00 -26.88
N ASN A 37 26.54 -1.77 -26.34
CA ASN A 37 26.36 -2.51 -25.10
C ASN A 37 26.18 -1.56 -23.91
N ASP A 38 27.03 -0.53 -23.77
CA ASP A 38 26.92 0.45 -22.70
C ASP A 38 25.58 1.21 -22.75
N PHE A 39 25.12 1.54 -23.97
CA PHE A 39 23.82 2.16 -24.20
C PHE A 39 22.66 1.22 -23.84
N GLN A 40 22.76 -0.07 -24.21
CA GLN A 40 21.75 -1.08 -23.86
C GLN A 40 21.65 -1.27 -22.36
N ILE A 41 22.78 -1.45 -21.66
CA ILE A 41 22.82 -1.57 -20.20
C ILE A 41 22.18 -0.34 -19.55
N SER A 42 22.56 0.86 -19.98
CA SER A 42 22.01 2.11 -19.44
C SER A 42 20.52 2.28 -19.73
N ARG A 43 20.03 1.72 -20.84
CA ARG A 43 18.60 1.72 -21.18
C ARG A 43 17.85 0.71 -20.31
N ASP A 44 18.37 -0.50 -20.18
CA ASP A 44 17.74 -1.59 -19.45
C ASP A 44 17.68 -1.28 -17.95
N GLU A 45 18.72 -0.66 -17.39
CA GLU A 45 18.70 -0.12 -16.02
C GLU A 45 17.57 0.92 -15.85
N ARG A 46 17.44 1.87 -16.77
CA ARG A 46 16.37 2.88 -16.71
C ARG A 46 14.97 2.26 -16.86
N LEU A 47 14.82 1.21 -17.66
CA LEU A 47 13.56 0.48 -17.80
C LEU A 47 13.23 -0.26 -16.51
N PHE A 48 14.21 -0.95 -15.93
CA PHE A 48 14.05 -1.66 -14.67
C PHE A 48 13.68 -0.72 -13.51
N GLN A 49 14.35 0.44 -13.39
CA GLN A 49 13.99 1.43 -12.36
C GLN A 49 12.54 1.95 -12.54
N LYS A 50 12.13 2.24 -13.79
CA LYS A 50 10.74 2.62 -14.07
C LYS A 50 9.74 1.52 -13.74
N GLU A 51 10.10 0.26 -13.96
CA GLU A 51 9.25 -0.87 -13.61
C GLU A 51 9.13 -1.04 -12.10
N LEU A 52 10.24 -0.91 -11.36
CA LEU A 52 10.23 -0.90 -9.90
C LEU A 52 9.38 0.24 -9.32
N GLU A 53 9.48 1.45 -9.88
CA GLU A 53 8.65 2.59 -9.48
C GLU A 53 7.16 2.31 -9.70
N LYS A 54 6.79 1.72 -10.85
CA LYS A 54 5.41 1.32 -11.13
C LYS A 54 4.90 0.28 -10.13
N ILE A 55 5.69 -0.77 -9.87
CA ILE A 55 5.34 -1.82 -8.92
C ILE A 55 5.11 -1.21 -7.52
N LYS A 56 6.01 -0.32 -7.07
CA LYS A 56 5.86 0.38 -5.79
C LYS A 56 4.58 1.22 -5.75
N LEU A 57 4.29 1.97 -6.81
CA LEU A 57 3.08 2.80 -6.88
C LEU A 57 1.80 1.95 -6.85
N GLU A 58 1.77 0.86 -7.60
CA GLU A 58 0.64 -0.08 -7.60
C GLU A 58 0.44 -0.73 -6.23
N GLN A 59 1.52 -1.16 -5.58
CA GLN A 59 1.46 -1.73 -4.24
C GLN A 59 0.91 -0.71 -3.23
N THR A 60 1.43 0.52 -3.23
CA THR A 60 0.92 1.61 -2.38
C THR A 60 -0.57 1.85 -2.59
N ARG A 61 -1.03 1.82 -3.85
CA ARG A 61 -2.46 2.01 -4.17
C ARG A 61 -3.32 0.87 -3.63
N LEU A 62 -2.84 -0.37 -3.73
CA LEU A 62 -3.54 -1.55 -3.18
C LEU A 62 -3.61 -1.50 -1.65
N ASP A 63 -2.52 -1.10 -1.01
CA ASP A 63 -2.44 -0.95 0.45
C ASP A 63 -3.41 0.13 0.94
N LEU A 64 -3.42 1.31 0.31
CA LEU A 64 -4.37 2.38 0.61
C LEU A 64 -5.82 1.95 0.37
N LEU A 65 -6.10 1.20 -0.69
CA LEU A 65 -7.43 0.64 -0.93
C LEU A 65 -7.85 -0.33 0.18
N HIS A 66 -6.93 -1.16 0.68
CA HIS A 66 -7.19 -2.05 1.80
C HIS A 66 -7.53 -1.27 3.07
N VAL A 67 -6.73 -0.26 3.40
CA VAL A 67 -6.99 0.65 4.53
C VAL A 67 -8.37 1.31 4.40
N TYR A 68 -8.68 1.88 3.24
CA TYR A 68 -9.94 2.56 3.01
C TYR A 68 -11.15 1.62 3.18
N LYS A 69 -11.05 0.38 2.67
CA LYS A 69 -12.09 -0.64 2.84
C LYS A 69 -12.30 -1.00 4.31
N ASN A 70 -11.24 -1.14 5.09
CA ASN A 70 -11.35 -1.40 6.53
C ASN A 70 -11.99 -0.23 7.27
N LEU A 71 -11.67 1.01 6.92
CA LEU A 71 -12.33 2.19 7.48
C LEU A 71 -13.84 2.22 7.15
N CYS A 72 -14.25 1.80 5.95
CA CYS A 72 -15.68 1.63 5.61
C CYS A 72 -16.34 0.53 6.43
N LEU A 73 -15.66 -0.60 6.66
CA LEU A 73 -16.16 -1.66 7.53
C LEU A 73 -16.38 -1.14 8.95
N LEU A 74 -15.37 -0.50 9.56
CA LEU A 74 -15.50 0.05 10.91
C LEU A 74 -16.62 1.08 11.02
N GLN A 75 -16.72 2.00 10.06
CA GLN A 75 -17.79 3.00 10.06
C GLN A 75 -19.18 2.37 10.08
N ARG A 76 -19.36 1.24 9.37
CA ARG A 76 -20.61 0.48 9.40
C ARG A 76 -20.82 -0.20 10.75
N GLU A 77 -19.84 -0.96 11.23
CA GLU A 77 -19.96 -1.73 12.49
C GLU A 77 -20.19 -0.86 13.73
N PHE A 78 -19.63 0.35 13.75
CA PHE A 78 -19.84 1.33 14.82
C PHE A 78 -20.98 2.30 14.52
N SER A 79 -21.79 2.08 13.47
CA SER A 79 -22.95 2.92 13.18
C SER A 79 -24.10 2.62 14.13
N LEU A 80 -24.97 3.61 14.36
CA LEU A 80 -26.20 3.47 15.14
C LEU A 80 -27.08 2.30 14.70
N THR A 81 -27.13 2.05 13.39
CA THR A 81 -27.87 0.92 12.82
C THR A 81 -27.30 -0.41 13.30
N SER A 82 -25.97 -0.57 13.31
CA SER A 82 -25.33 -1.79 13.82
C SER A 82 -25.54 -1.97 15.33
N ILE A 83 -25.57 -0.89 16.11
CA ILE A 83 -25.90 -0.95 17.54
C ILE A 83 -27.30 -1.52 17.75
N ASN A 84 -28.29 -0.98 17.02
CA ASN A 84 -29.67 -1.42 17.14
C ASN A 84 -29.83 -2.89 16.74
N ILE A 85 -29.18 -3.33 15.66
CA ILE A 85 -29.20 -4.74 15.24
C ILE A 85 -28.59 -5.63 16.33
N ASP A 86 -27.37 -5.31 16.80
CA ASP A 86 -26.68 -6.11 17.82
C ASP A 86 -27.47 -6.14 19.15
N TRP A 87 -28.21 -5.07 19.46
CA TRP A 87 -29.09 -4.97 20.62
C TRP A 87 -30.35 -5.82 20.47
N GLU A 88 -31.05 -5.72 19.34
CA GLU A 88 -32.27 -6.49 19.05
C GLU A 88 -32.00 -8.00 18.95
N ASP A 89 -30.83 -8.38 18.44
CA ASP A 89 -30.40 -9.78 18.35
C ASP A 89 -30.05 -10.40 19.73
N ASN A 90 -30.13 -9.63 20.83
CA ASN A 90 -29.75 -10.05 22.18
C ASN A 90 -28.34 -10.67 22.23
N LEU A 91 -27.40 -10.07 21.49
CA LEU A 91 -26.06 -10.61 21.31
C LEU A 91 -25.37 -10.86 22.66
N HIS A 92 -24.81 -12.05 22.86
CA HIS A 92 -24.15 -12.36 24.12
C HIS A 92 -22.80 -11.64 24.22
N GLU A 93 -22.42 -11.22 25.43
CA GLU A 93 -21.15 -10.51 25.72
C GLU A 93 -19.93 -11.20 25.07
N GLN A 94 -19.86 -12.52 25.19
CA GLN A 94 -18.77 -13.32 24.62
C GLN A 94 -18.74 -13.31 23.10
N GLU A 95 -19.89 -13.28 22.45
CA GLU A 95 -20.00 -13.22 20.99
C GLU A 95 -19.64 -11.82 20.48
N TYR A 96 -20.10 -10.79 21.20
CA TYR A 96 -19.71 -9.41 20.97
C TYR A 96 -18.20 -9.21 21.11
N ASN A 97 -17.58 -9.76 22.15
CA ASN A 97 -16.12 -9.71 22.34
C ASN A 97 -15.37 -10.37 21.17
N LYS A 98 -15.84 -11.52 20.68
CA LYS A 98 -15.25 -12.17 19.50
C LYS A 98 -15.40 -11.31 18.24
N LYS A 99 -16.57 -10.69 18.03
CA LYS A 99 -16.81 -9.74 16.93
C LYS A 99 -15.84 -8.56 17.02
N TYR A 100 -15.69 -7.98 18.21
CA TYR A 100 -14.79 -6.86 18.48
C TYR A 100 -13.32 -7.20 18.19
N PHE A 101 -12.82 -8.34 18.68
CA PHE A 101 -11.44 -8.76 18.40
C PHE A 101 -11.16 -8.98 16.91
N LYS A 102 -12.13 -9.50 16.15
CA LYS A 102 -12.00 -9.62 14.69
C LYS A 102 -11.86 -8.25 14.02
N LEU A 103 -12.61 -7.25 14.49
CA LEU A 103 -12.50 -5.88 13.99
C LEU A 103 -11.16 -5.25 14.36
N CYS A 104 -10.67 -5.46 15.59
CA CYS A 104 -9.35 -5.01 16.01
C CYS A 104 -8.25 -5.61 15.14
N ASN A 105 -8.24 -6.92 14.93
CA ASN A 105 -7.25 -7.58 14.08
C ASN A 105 -7.28 -7.03 12.63
N SER A 106 -8.47 -6.78 12.08
CA SER A 106 -8.59 -6.17 10.76
C SER A 106 -8.04 -4.75 10.75
N PHE A 107 -8.25 -3.98 11.81
CA PHE A 107 -7.80 -2.59 11.90
C PHE A 107 -6.30 -2.48 12.21
N ASP A 108 -5.73 -3.41 12.97
CA ASP A 108 -4.29 -3.49 13.24
C ASP A 108 -3.48 -3.67 11.96
N ASN A 109 -4.01 -4.41 10.98
CA ASN A 109 -3.39 -4.47 9.64
C ASN A 109 -3.36 -3.09 8.96
N SER A 110 -4.45 -2.31 9.07
CA SER A 110 -4.47 -0.94 8.56
C SER A 110 -3.49 -0.04 9.29
N ARG A 111 -3.40 -0.15 10.62
CA ARG A 111 -2.41 0.57 11.44
C ARG A 111 -0.98 0.22 11.02
N ALA A 112 -0.68 -1.05 10.77
CA ALA A 112 0.63 -1.49 10.32
C ALA A 112 1.00 -0.91 8.95
N ILE A 113 0.07 -0.94 7.98
CA ILE A 113 0.27 -0.31 6.66
C ILE A 113 0.57 1.18 6.83
N MET A 114 -0.21 1.89 7.65
CA MET A 114 0.00 3.32 7.87
C MET A 114 1.30 3.62 8.60
N ALA A 115 1.68 2.83 9.60
CA ALA A 115 2.95 3.00 10.31
C ALA A 115 4.17 2.86 9.39
N ILE A 116 4.09 1.99 8.39
CA ILE A 116 5.18 1.76 7.42
C ILE A 116 5.19 2.83 6.33
N SER A 117 4.02 3.13 5.75
CA SER A 117 3.93 3.93 4.53
C SER A 117 3.70 5.43 4.78
N TYR A 118 3.02 5.79 5.87
CA TYR A 118 2.59 7.16 6.21
C TYR A 118 2.58 7.37 7.74
N PRO A 119 3.74 7.27 8.40
CA PRO A 119 3.84 7.29 9.87
C PRO A 119 3.24 8.54 10.50
N GLU A 120 3.20 9.66 9.79
CA GLU A 120 2.56 10.91 10.21
C GLU A 120 1.05 10.80 10.42
N LEU A 121 0.39 9.80 9.81
CA LEU A 121 -1.04 9.55 9.97
C LEU A 121 -1.34 8.51 11.05
N LEU A 122 -0.34 7.86 11.64
CA LEU A 122 -0.55 6.78 12.61
C LEU A 122 -1.32 7.25 13.85
N SER A 123 -1.07 8.47 14.33
CA SER A 123 -1.80 9.05 15.46
C SER A 123 -3.31 9.12 15.23
N GLU A 124 -3.73 9.34 14.00
CA GLU A 124 -5.15 9.41 13.64
C GLU A 124 -5.82 8.03 13.75
N PHE A 125 -5.09 6.97 13.41
CA PHE A 125 -5.57 5.59 13.53
C PHE A 125 -5.59 5.12 14.99
N ASP A 126 -4.58 5.50 15.78
CA ASP A 126 -4.54 5.22 17.21
C ASP A 126 -5.69 5.91 17.95
N ASP A 127 -6.05 7.12 17.53
CA ASP A 127 -7.22 7.83 18.05
C ASP A 127 -8.54 7.10 17.75
N ILE A 128 -8.70 6.56 16.53
CA ILE A 128 -9.84 5.70 16.18
C ILE A 128 -9.84 4.46 17.09
N TYR A 129 -8.70 3.79 17.26
CA TYR A 129 -8.58 2.60 18.10
C TYR A 129 -8.96 2.88 19.56
N GLY A 130 -8.52 4.01 20.11
CA GLY A 130 -8.89 4.47 21.46
C GLY A 130 -10.40 4.63 21.61
N LYS A 131 -11.05 5.28 20.63
CA LYS A 131 -12.51 5.45 20.61
C LYS A 131 -13.26 4.13 20.45
N MET A 132 -12.74 3.20 19.65
CA MET A 132 -13.27 1.84 19.54
C MET A 132 -13.29 1.11 20.89
N ASN A 133 -12.23 1.24 21.69
CA ASN A 133 -12.18 0.65 23.04
C ASN A 133 -13.21 1.27 23.98
N ILE A 134 -13.39 2.59 23.93
CA ILE A 134 -14.40 3.30 24.73
C ILE A 134 -15.79 2.81 24.34
N TYR A 135 -16.10 2.75 23.04
CA TYR A 135 -17.36 2.22 22.52
C TYR A 135 -17.60 0.79 23.03
N TRP A 136 -16.62 -0.10 22.83
CA TRP A 136 -16.72 -1.50 23.21
C TRP A 136 -17.00 -1.62 24.71
N GLY A 137 -16.25 -0.92 25.56
CA GLY A 137 -16.44 -0.97 27.00
C GLY A 137 -17.83 -0.52 27.44
N ASN A 138 -18.39 0.51 26.79
CA ASN A 138 -19.73 1.00 27.11
C ASN A 138 -20.83 0.04 26.62
N PHE A 139 -20.75 -0.44 25.37
CA PHE A 139 -21.76 -1.34 24.82
C PHE A 139 -21.73 -2.72 25.49
N ASN A 140 -20.54 -3.23 25.82
CA ASN A 140 -20.38 -4.49 26.55
C ASN A 140 -21.02 -4.39 27.95
N ASN A 141 -20.89 -3.24 28.61
CA ASN A 141 -21.61 -2.97 29.86
C ASN A 141 -23.12 -2.92 29.65
N LEU A 142 -23.60 -2.31 28.56
CA LEU A 142 -25.02 -2.24 28.23
C LEU A 142 -25.62 -3.64 28.04
N LEU A 143 -24.98 -4.51 27.25
CA LEU A 143 -25.37 -5.91 27.06
C LEU A 143 -25.43 -6.67 28.39
N ARG A 144 -24.46 -6.44 29.28
CA ARG A 144 -24.44 -7.05 30.62
C ARG A 144 -25.57 -6.55 31.52
N GLN A 145 -25.90 -5.25 31.50
CA GLN A 145 -27.00 -4.72 32.32
C GLN A 145 -28.37 -5.20 31.81
N ASN A 146 -28.55 -5.32 30.50
CA ASN A 146 -29.78 -5.85 29.90
C ASN A 146 -30.09 -7.25 30.43
N ARG A 147 -29.09 -8.12 30.47
CA ARG A 147 -29.22 -9.48 31.04
C ARG A 147 -29.53 -9.53 32.54
N LEU A 148 -29.19 -8.47 33.28
CA LEU A 148 -29.37 -8.42 34.72
C LEU A 148 -30.70 -7.73 35.11
N ASP A 149 -31.57 -7.43 34.14
CA ASP A 149 -32.84 -6.70 34.33
C ASP A 149 -32.68 -5.42 35.17
N LYS A 150 -31.56 -4.72 34.99
CA LYS A 150 -31.27 -3.49 35.75
C LYS A 150 -32.13 -2.32 35.27
N SER A 151 -32.33 -1.33 36.15
CA SER A 151 -33.19 -0.17 35.89
C SER A 151 -32.83 0.57 34.59
N ILE A 152 -33.86 1.07 33.90
CA ILE A 152 -33.77 1.85 32.65
C ILE A 152 -32.79 3.03 32.80
N GLU A 153 -32.77 3.68 33.97
CA GLU A 153 -31.89 4.81 34.25
C GLU A 153 -30.39 4.43 34.21
N SER A 154 -30.05 3.25 34.74
CA SER A 154 -28.68 2.72 34.67
C SER A 154 -28.27 2.36 33.24
N GLN A 155 -29.21 1.90 32.41
CA GLN A 155 -28.97 1.56 31.00
C GLN A 155 -28.83 2.81 30.13
N TYR A 156 -29.58 3.88 30.43
CA TYR A 156 -29.56 5.13 29.68
C TYR A 156 -28.17 5.77 29.62
N SER A 157 -27.45 5.83 30.76
CA SER A 157 -26.10 6.40 30.80
C SER A 157 -25.10 5.62 29.91
N TRP A 158 -25.17 4.29 29.91
CA TRP A 158 -24.30 3.47 29.07
C TRP A 158 -24.66 3.56 27.60
N HIS A 159 -25.96 3.62 27.28
CA HIS A 159 -26.45 3.82 25.92
C HIS A 159 -25.96 5.16 25.35
N GLN A 160 -26.09 6.25 26.13
CA GLN A 160 -25.61 7.57 25.72
C GLN A 160 -24.10 7.58 25.46
N LYS A 161 -23.28 7.02 26.37
CA LYS A 161 -21.83 6.95 26.18
C LYS A 161 -21.43 6.08 24.97
N THR A 162 -22.19 5.03 24.70
CA THR A 162 -21.99 4.20 23.49
C THR A 162 -22.29 4.99 22.23
N PHE A 163 -23.39 5.75 22.23
CA PHE A 163 -23.79 6.63 21.14
C PHE A 163 -22.75 7.72 20.86
N GLU A 164 -22.28 8.41 21.90
CA GLU A 164 -21.26 9.46 21.77
C GLU A 164 -19.96 8.89 21.17
N ALA A 165 -19.50 7.75 21.67
CA ALA A 165 -18.31 7.07 21.13
C ALA A 165 -18.51 6.66 19.66
N SER A 166 -19.69 6.17 19.28
CA SER A 166 -20.03 5.84 17.88
C SER A 166 -19.89 7.06 16.97
N GLN A 167 -20.45 8.20 17.37
CA GLN A 167 -20.37 9.44 16.59
C GLN A 167 -18.92 9.91 16.43
N GLU A 168 -18.13 9.84 17.50
CA GLU A 168 -16.72 10.21 17.45
C GLU A 168 -15.90 9.31 16.53
N ILE A 169 -16.14 7.98 16.56
CA ILE A 169 -15.50 7.02 15.65
C ILE A 169 -15.84 7.38 14.20
N VAL A 170 -17.12 7.57 13.89
CA VAL A 170 -17.58 7.87 12.52
C VAL A 170 -16.98 9.17 12.01
N ARG A 171 -16.99 10.23 12.84
CA ARG A 171 -16.38 11.52 12.49
C ARG A 171 -14.89 11.36 12.20
N LYS A 172 -14.17 10.68 13.10
CA LYS A 172 -12.72 10.49 12.94
C LYS A 172 -12.38 9.66 11.70
N ILE A 173 -13.17 8.63 11.40
CA ILE A 173 -13.01 7.85 10.17
C ILE A 173 -13.22 8.74 8.93
N GLN A 174 -14.20 9.64 8.92
CA GLN A 174 -14.41 10.55 7.79
C GLN A 174 -13.22 11.50 7.59
N GLU A 175 -12.67 12.04 8.68
CA GLU A 175 -11.47 12.88 8.66
C GLU A 175 -10.28 12.11 8.07
N VAL A 176 -10.02 10.89 8.55
CA VAL A 176 -8.93 10.05 8.04
C VAL A 176 -9.15 9.70 6.57
N LYS A 177 -10.36 9.36 6.14
CA LYS A 177 -10.66 9.11 4.72
C LYS A 177 -10.36 10.33 3.85
N HIS A 178 -10.63 11.54 4.35
CA HIS A 178 -10.28 12.76 3.65
C HIS A 178 -8.76 12.93 3.54
N LEU A 179 -8.01 12.71 4.62
CA LEU A 179 -6.54 12.75 4.59
C LEU A 179 -5.96 11.74 3.60
N LEU A 180 -6.46 10.50 3.61
CA LEU A 180 -6.02 9.47 2.67
C LEU A 180 -6.29 9.85 1.21
N SER A 181 -7.36 10.61 0.93
CA SER A 181 -7.66 11.07 -0.44
C SER A 181 -6.71 12.14 -0.97
N GLN A 182 -5.90 12.74 -0.08
CA GLN A 182 -4.90 13.75 -0.43
C GLN A 182 -3.52 13.15 -0.74
N ILE A 183 -3.33 11.85 -0.46
CA ILE A 183 -2.09 11.13 -0.77
C ILE A 183 -2.00 10.95 -2.29
N LYS A 184 -0.85 11.37 -2.86
CA LYS A 184 -0.59 11.35 -4.31
C LYS A 184 0.08 10.05 -4.76
#